data_AF-A0A946IRJ0-F1
#
_entry.id   AF-A0A946IRJ0-F1
#
_cell.length_a   1.000
_cell.length_b   1.000
_cell.length_c   1.000
_cell.angle_alpha   90.00
_cell.angle_beta   90.00
_cell.angle_gamma   90.00
#
_symmetry.space_group_name_H-M   'P 1'
#
loop_
_entity.id
_entity.type
_entity.pdbx_description
1 polymer ?
#
loop_
_entity_poly.entity_id
_entity_poly.type
_entity_poly.pdbx_seq_one_letter_code
_entity_poly.pdbx_strand_id
1 'polypeptide(L)'
;MKQTYKVEGMTCNNCKASVEKYINALENVTHVSVHLENGETEVTMDKHISTELLKKALPEKFTLSEKHEKNVFSSNITIDAEKTKLEQLKPLLLIIFYITTASLLIHYKDWSWNEFMLDFMGLFYIVFSFFKMLDLKGFPESFKMYDPLAKRIPIYGWMYPFIETVLGLMFLMRFKVDIALVITLIVLGITTIGVLKTLLYKKHIRCACLGTALKLPMTEATLIENTIMMVMSILMLLNIV
;
A
#
# COMPACT_ATOMS: atom_id res chain seq x y z
N MET A 1 0.71 33.56 17.29
CA MET A 1 1.12 32.31 16.58
C MET A 1 0.11 31.23 16.93
N LYS A 2 -0.27 30.37 15.97
CA LYS A 2 -1.25 29.30 16.19
C LYS A 2 -0.54 27.96 16.04
N GLN A 3 -0.66 27.08 17.03
CA GLN A 3 -0.08 25.74 16.99
C GLN A 3 -1.13 24.71 17.42
N THR A 4 -1.11 23.55 16.78
CA THR A 4 -2.02 22.44 17.12
C THR A 4 -1.24 21.35 17.81
N TYR A 5 -1.80 20.82 18.89
CA TYR A 5 -1.26 19.72 19.68
C TYR A 5 -2.26 18.57 19.71
N LYS A 6 -1.76 17.34 19.74
CA LYS A 6 -2.56 16.17 20.05
C LYS A 6 -2.51 15.92 21.55
N VAL A 7 -3.66 15.75 22.18
CA VAL A 7 -3.78 15.49 23.62
C VAL A 7 -4.47 14.16 23.86
N GLU A 8 -3.75 13.19 24.38
CA GLU A 8 -4.27 11.87 24.75
C GLU A 8 -4.77 11.87 26.19
N GLY A 9 -5.77 11.03 26.50
CA GLY A 9 -6.41 10.96 27.83
C GLY A 9 -7.72 11.77 27.96
N MET A 10 -8.12 12.50 26.92
CA MET A 10 -9.43 13.17 26.90
C MET A 10 -10.54 12.19 26.48
N THR A 11 -11.38 11.79 27.44
CA THR A 11 -12.48 10.82 27.22
C THR A 11 -13.88 11.41 27.40
N CYS A 12 -13.98 12.66 27.87
CA CYS A 12 -15.25 13.33 28.11
C CYS A 12 -15.14 14.86 28.03
N ASN A 13 -16.28 15.56 28.01
CA ASN A 13 -16.33 17.02 28.00
C ASN A 13 -15.66 17.67 29.22
N ASN A 14 -15.63 16.98 30.38
CA ASN A 14 -14.89 17.45 31.55
C ASN A 14 -13.37 17.38 31.34
N CYS A 15 -12.86 16.38 30.60
CA CYS A 15 -11.45 16.33 30.21
C CYS A 15 -11.10 17.48 29.26
N LYS A 16 -11.97 17.76 28.28
CA LYS A 16 -11.84 18.92 27.38
C LYS A 16 -11.73 20.23 28.18
N ALA A 17 -12.70 20.50 29.05
CA ALA A 17 -12.72 21.73 29.85
C ALA A 17 -11.49 21.83 30.78
N SER A 18 -11.02 20.69 31.29
CA SER A 18 -9.79 20.63 32.09
C SER A 18 -8.57 21.07 31.27
N VAL A 19 -8.39 20.54 30.06
CA VAL A 19 -7.26 20.87 29.18
C VAL A 19 -7.29 22.34 28.75
N GLU A 20 -8.46 22.86 28.37
CA GLU A 20 -8.65 24.29 28.07
C GLU A 20 -8.25 25.17 29.26
N LYS A 21 -8.70 24.82 30.47
CA LYS A 21 -8.40 25.58 31.69
C LYS A 21 -6.91 25.66 31.99
N TYR A 22 -6.18 24.54 31.93
CA TYR A 22 -4.76 24.51 32.29
C TYR A 22 -3.88 25.24 31.26
N ILE A 23 -4.16 25.07 29.96
CA ILE A 23 -3.38 25.72 28.92
C ILE A 23 -3.69 27.23 28.86
N ASN A 24 -4.95 27.63 29.04
CA ASN A 24 -5.33 29.05 29.04
C ASN A 24 -4.85 29.82 30.28
N ALA A 25 -4.40 29.13 31.33
CA ALA A 25 -3.79 29.73 32.52
C ALA A 25 -2.31 30.08 32.33
N LEU A 26 -1.67 29.66 31.23
CA LEU A 26 -0.27 29.95 30.95
C LEU A 26 -0.09 31.38 30.43
N GLU A 27 0.94 32.05 30.93
CA GLU A 27 1.34 33.36 30.42
C GLU A 27 1.70 33.27 28.93
N ASN A 28 1.23 34.24 28.15
CA ASN A 28 1.38 34.34 26.69
C ASN A 28 0.49 33.41 25.85
N VAL A 29 -0.49 32.71 26.45
CA VAL A 29 -1.59 32.06 25.70
C VAL A 29 -2.77 33.03 25.59
N THR A 30 -3.25 33.27 24.37
CA THR A 30 -4.39 34.16 24.11
C THR A 30 -5.69 33.43 23.87
N HIS A 31 -5.63 32.23 23.28
CA HIS A 31 -6.82 31.43 23.04
C HIS A 31 -6.49 29.93 22.96
N VAL A 32 -7.36 29.09 23.51
CA VAL A 32 -7.30 27.63 23.42
C VAL A 32 -8.63 27.11 22.91
N SER A 33 -8.60 26.22 21.91
CA SER A 33 -9.77 25.50 21.41
C SER A 33 -9.48 24.00 21.41
N VAL A 34 -10.28 23.22 22.14
CA VAL A 34 -10.13 21.76 22.21
C VAL A 34 -11.21 21.06 21.38
N HIS A 35 -10.77 20.19 20.48
CA HIS A 35 -11.59 19.36 19.60
C HIS A 35 -11.55 17.90 20.08
N LEU A 36 -12.49 17.55 20.96
CA LEU A 36 -12.59 16.20 21.55
C LEU A 36 -12.78 15.11 20.50
N GLU A 37 -13.51 15.39 19.41
CA GLU A 37 -13.76 14.46 18.31
C GLU A 37 -12.48 13.94 17.66
N ASN A 38 -11.43 14.77 17.61
CA ASN A 38 -10.16 14.46 16.95
C ASN A 38 -9.01 14.28 17.95
N GLY A 39 -9.24 14.52 19.25
CA GLY A 39 -8.19 14.52 20.27
C GLY A 39 -7.16 15.64 20.10
N GLU A 40 -7.59 16.79 19.54
CA GLU A 40 -6.70 17.90 19.17
C GLU A 40 -6.99 19.14 20.01
N THR A 41 -5.93 19.91 20.30
CA THR A 41 -5.98 21.16 21.04
C THR A 41 -5.21 22.21 20.26
N GLU A 42 -5.92 23.25 19.84
CA GLU A 42 -5.35 24.39 19.15
C GLU A 42 -5.05 25.51 20.14
N VAL A 43 -3.82 26.01 20.13
CA VAL A 43 -3.33 27.02 21.06
C VAL A 43 -2.83 28.22 20.26
N THR A 44 -3.39 29.38 20.56
CA THR A 44 -2.93 30.67 20.05
C THR A 44 -2.10 31.34 21.15
N MET A 45 -0.88 31.73 20.82
CA MET A 45 0.10 32.28 21.75
C MET A 45 0.78 33.53 21.18
N ASP A 46 1.06 34.51 22.03
CA ASP A 46 1.73 35.77 21.66
C ASP A 46 3.25 35.58 21.52
N LYS A 47 3.83 34.76 22.39
CA LYS A 47 5.22 34.31 22.34
C LYS A 47 5.25 32.79 22.31
N HIS A 48 6.26 32.24 21.66
CA HIS A 48 6.42 30.79 21.59
C HIS A 48 6.63 30.20 23.00
N ILE A 49 5.76 29.28 23.39
CA ILE A 49 5.85 28.50 24.63
C ILE A 49 6.33 27.11 24.25
N SER A 50 7.34 26.59 24.94
CA SER A 50 7.85 25.25 24.65
C SER A 50 6.81 24.18 24.97
N THR A 51 6.81 23.12 24.18
CA THR A 51 5.98 21.92 24.39
C THR A 51 6.16 21.30 25.77
N GLU A 52 7.36 21.39 26.33
CA GLU A 52 7.66 20.90 27.68
C GLU A 52 6.94 21.70 28.79
N LEU A 53 6.79 23.02 28.62
CA LEU A 53 6.01 23.82 29.56
C LEU A 53 4.51 23.51 29.44
N LEU A 54 4.01 23.29 28.22
CA LEU A 54 2.63 22.88 27.97
C LEU A 54 2.32 21.50 28.58
N LYS A 55 3.24 20.54 28.44
CA LYS A 55 3.14 19.22 29.10
C LYS A 55 3.13 19.35 30.62
N LYS A 56 4.02 20.17 31.18
CA LYS A 56 4.13 20.39 32.64
C LYS A 56 2.90 21.08 33.23
N ALA A 57 2.19 21.88 32.45
CA ALA A 57 0.94 22.53 32.88
C ALA A 57 -0.24 21.57 32.96
N LEU A 58 -0.18 20.45 32.24
CA LEU A 58 -1.24 19.45 32.23
C LEU A 58 -1.04 18.40 33.34
N PRO A 59 -2.12 17.93 33.97
CA PRO A 59 -2.06 16.78 34.87
C PRO A 59 -1.50 15.53 34.18
N GLU A 60 -0.81 14.65 34.93
CA GLU A 60 -0.14 13.43 34.42
C GLU A 60 -1.05 12.47 33.63
N LYS A 61 -2.37 12.58 33.81
CA LYS A 61 -3.37 11.81 33.04
C LYS A 61 -3.49 12.22 31.57
N PHE A 62 -2.85 13.32 31.15
CA PHE A 62 -2.89 13.82 29.78
C PHE A 62 -1.50 13.81 29.15
N THR A 63 -1.42 13.31 27.92
CA THR A 63 -0.16 13.30 27.14
C THR A 63 -0.29 14.25 25.97
N LEU A 64 0.53 15.30 25.94
CA LEU A 64 0.54 16.30 24.87
C LEU A 64 1.72 16.07 23.90
N SER A 65 1.41 16.00 22.60
CA SER A 65 2.40 15.93 21.51
C SER A 65 2.13 17.00 20.46
N GLU A 66 3.19 17.56 19.86
CA GLU A 66 3.08 18.64 18.86
C GLU A 66 2.73 18.08 17.49
N LYS A 67 1.73 18.68 16.84
CA LYS A 67 1.40 18.39 15.44
C LYS A 67 2.15 19.41 14.58
N HIS A 68 3.35 19.04 14.13
CA HIS A 68 4.10 19.88 13.20
C HIS A 68 3.37 19.96 11.85
N GLU A 69 2.79 21.11 11.53
CA GLU A 69 2.48 21.46 10.15
C GLU A 69 3.79 21.60 9.37
N LYS A 70 3.97 20.73 8.37
CA LYS A 70 5.13 20.70 7.48
C LYS A 70 5.22 21.99 6.66
N ASN A 71 5.88 23.02 7.19
CA ASN A 71 6.43 24.07 6.36
C ASN A 71 7.78 23.60 5.76
N VAL A 72 7.87 23.70 4.43
CA VAL A 72 8.81 23.02 3.52
C VAL A 72 10.26 23.55 3.60
N PHE A 73 10.68 24.22 4.66
CA PHE A 73 12.03 24.76 4.73
C PHE A 73 12.59 24.74 6.15
N SER A 74 13.22 23.62 6.50
CA SER A 74 14.39 23.52 7.40
C SER A 74 14.58 22.05 7.76
N SER A 75 15.60 21.45 7.16
CA SER A 75 16.16 20.16 7.49
C SER A 75 16.54 20.09 8.97
N ASN A 76 15.87 19.23 9.74
CA ASN A 76 16.48 18.44 10.79
C ASN A 76 15.78 17.09 10.87
N ILE A 77 16.56 16.08 10.48
CA ILE A 77 16.22 14.68 10.35
C ILE A 77 15.79 14.15 11.72
N THR A 78 14.51 13.81 11.88
CA THR A 78 14.10 12.71 12.75
C THR A 78 13.80 11.54 11.84
N ILE A 79 14.63 10.50 11.97
CA ILE A 79 14.48 9.23 11.28
C ILE A 79 13.22 8.59 11.88
N ASP A 80 12.06 8.87 11.28
CA ASP A 80 11.16 7.75 11.01
C ASP A 80 12.02 6.77 10.23
N ALA A 81 12.23 5.57 10.76
CA ALA A 81 12.87 4.52 10.00
C ALA A 81 11.98 4.27 8.79
N GLU A 82 12.26 4.99 7.71
CA GLU A 82 11.68 4.79 6.40
C GLU A 82 12.06 3.36 6.07
N LYS A 83 11.12 2.41 6.31
CA LYS A 83 11.35 1.00 6.05
C LYS A 83 11.96 0.92 4.67
N THR A 84 13.19 0.42 4.59
CA THR A 84 13.94 0.34 3.35
C THR A 84 13.04 -0.31 2.31
N LYS A 85 13.06 0.13 1.05
CA LYS A 85 12.22 -0.44 -0.02
C LYS A 85 12.22 -1.99 0.03
N LEU A 86 13.36 -2.59 0.36
CA LEU A 86 13.53 -4.02 0.55
C LEU A 86 12.64 -4.64 1.66
N GLU A 87 12.46 -3.97 2.81
CA GLU A 87 11.57 -4.45 3.87
C GLU A 87 10.09 -4.43 3.44
N GLN A 88 9.71 -3.46 2.61
CA GLN A 88 8.38 -3.44 2.02
C GLN A 88 8.23 -4.58 1.01
N LEU A 89 9.22 -4.83 0.14
CA LEU A 89 9.17 -5.94 -0.82
C LEU A 89 9.35 -7.34 -0.19
N LYS A 90 9.67 -7.45 1.10
CA LYS A 90 9.95 -8.74 1.77
C LYS A 90 8.81 -9.77 1.64
N PRO A 91 7.52 -9.45 1.86
CA PRO A 91 6.44 -10.43 1.71
C PRO A 91 6.33 -10.95 0.27
N LEU A 92 6.52 -10.04 -0.70
CA LEU A 92 6.48 -10.39 -2.11
C LEU A 92 7.63 -11.31 -2.51
N LEU A 93 8.87 -10.96 -2.15
CA LEU A 93 10.04 -11.78 -2.43
C LEU A 93 9.91 -13.18 -1.81
N LEU A 94 9.33 -13.26 -0.62
CA LEU A 94 9.04 -14.52 0.05
C LEU A 94 8.01 -15.35 -0.73
N ILE A 95 6.94 -14.74 -1.23
CA ILE A 95 5.94 -15.42 -2.08
C ILE A 95 6.61 -15.98 -3.35
N ILE A 96 7.36 -15.14 -4.07
CA ILE A 96 8.06 -15.54 -5.30
C ILE A 96 9.06 -16.67 -5.01
N PHE A 97 9.79 -16.59 -3.89
CA PHE A 97 10.70 -17.65 -3.46
C PHE A 97 9.96 -18.98 -3.27
N TYR A 98 8.85 -18.99 -2.52
CA TYR A 98 8.08 -20.23 -2.30
C TYR A 98 7.50 -20.80 -3.59
N ILE A 99 6.96 -19.97 -4.47
CA ILE A 99 6.43 -20.42 -5.78
C ILE A 99 7.55 -21.01 -6.64
N THR A 100 8.70 -20.33 -6.71
CA THR A 100 9.87 -20.79 -7.46
C THR A 100 10.36 -22.14 -6.93
N THR A 101 10.57 -22.25 -5.61
CA THR A 101 11.02 -23.50 -4.97
C THR A 101 10.02 -24.62 -5.18
N ALA A 102 8.73 -24.37 -5.01
CA ALA A 102 7.69 -25.37 -5.26
C ALA A 102 7.72 -25.88 -6.71
N SER A 103 7.78 -24.96 -7.68
CA SER A 103 7.83 -25.29 -9.11
C SER A 103 9.09 -26.08 -9.46
N LEU A 104 10.24 -25.74 -8.88
CA LEU A 104 11.50 -26.48 -9.07
C LEU A 104 11.42 -27.91 -8.50
N LEU A 105 10.85 -28.06 -7.30
CA LEU A 105 10.75 -29.36 -6.63
C LEU A 105 9.80 -30.32 -7.33
N ILE A 106 8.71 -29.82 -7.91
CA ILE A 106 7.76 -30.63 -8.71
C ILE A 106 8.48 -31.28 -9.90
N HIS A 107 9.39 -30.55 -10.54
CA HIS A 107 10.12 -30.99 -11.75
C HIS A 107 11.56 -31.48 -11.48
N TYR A 108 11.90 -31.82 -10.23
CA TYR A 108 13.27 -32.16 -9.86
C TYR A 108 13.78 -33.46 -10.54
N LYS A 109 12.89 -34.42 -10.83
CA LYS A 109 13.26 -35.70 -11.46
C LYS A 109 13.25 -35.63 -12.99
N ASP A 110 12.15 -35.13 -13.55
CA ASP A 110 11.90 -35.08 -14.99
C ASP A 110 11.85 -33.61 -15.44
N TRP A 111 13.03 -32.99 -15.55
CA TRP A 111 13.14 -31.57 -15.81
C TRP A 111 12.61 -31.19 -17.19
N SER A 112 11.54 -30.39 -17.21
CA SER A 112 10.99 -29.76 -18.41
C SER A 112 10.77 -28.28 -18.14
N TRP A 113 11.41 -27.43 -18.94
CA TRP A 113 11.25 -25.98 -18.80
C TRP A 113 9.83 -25.51 -19.10
N ASN A 114 9.16 -26.13 -20.07
CA ASN A 114 7.78 -25.83 -20.40
C ASN A 114 6.84 -26.14 -19.22
N GLU A 115 6.94 -27.34 -18.66
CA GLU A 115 6.12 -27.75 -17.51
C GLU A 115 6.42 -26.91 -16.25
N PHE A 116 7.69 -26.58 -16.03
CA PHE A 116 8.10 -25.67 -14.96
C PHE A 116 7.47 -24.28 -15.13
N MET A 117 7.49 -23.71 -16.34
CA MET A 117 6.89 -22.40 -16.61
C MET A 117 5.38 -22.43 -16.38
N LEU A 118 4.69 -23.49 -16.80
CA LEU A 118 3.26 -23.66 -16.57
C LEU A 118 2.90 -23.71 -15.09
N ASP A 119 3.64 -24.48 -14.31
CA ASP A 119 3.39 -24.58 -12.87
C ASP A 119 3.77 -23.31 -12.13
N PHE A 120 4.87 -22.66 -12.50
CA PHE A 120 5.24 -21.37 -11.96
C PHE A 120 4.16 -20.32 -12.23
N MET A 121 3.72 -20.18 -13.49
CA MET A 121 2.68 -19.23 -13.89
C MET A 121 1.34 -19.55 -13.22
N GLY A 122 0.99 -20.83 -13.14
CA GLY A 122 -0.22 -21.31 -12.49
C GLY A 122 -0.26 -20.95 -11.00
N LEU A 123 0.79 -21.33 -10.26
CA LEU A 123 0.93 -21.01 -8.84
C LEU A 123 1.01 -19.51 -8.59
N PHE A 124 1.70 -18.76 -9.46
CA PHE A 124 1.76 -17.31 -9.42
C PHE A 124 0.34 -16.71 -9.48
N TYR A 125 -0.45 -17.08 -10.48
CA TYR A 125 -1.81 -16.56 -10.59
C TYR A 125 -2.71 -16.94 -9.41
N ILE A 126 -2.64 -18.18 -8.92
CA ILE A 126 -3.45 -18.62 -7.77
C ILE A 126 -3.12 -17.82 -6.52
N VAL A 127 -1.83 -17.70 -6.18
CA VAL A 127 -1.40 -17.02 -4.95
C VAL A 127 -1.69 -15.52 -5.02
N PHE A 128 -1.38 -14.86 -6.13
CA PHE A 128 -1.64 -13.41 -6.26
C PHE A 128 -3.12 -13.09 -6.39
N SER A 129 -3.92 -13.97 -6.98
CA SER A 129 -5.38 -13.85 -6.98
C SER A 129 -5.93 -13.95 -5.55
N PHE A 130 -5.47 -14.91 -4.77
CA PHE A 130 -5.86 -15.08 -3.37
C PHE A 130 -5.62 -13.80 -2.55
N PHE A 131 -4.44 -13.17 -2.65
CA PHE A 131 -4.17 -11.92 -1.95
C PHE A 131 -5.10 -10.78 -2.36
N LYS A 132 -5.50 -10.71 -3.64
CA LYS A 132 -6.47 -9.72 -4.12
C LYS A 132 -7.87 -10.02 -3.60
N MET A 133 -8.23 -11.29 -3.45
CA MET A 133 -9.52 -11.71 -2.89
C MET A 133 -9.64 -11.42 -1.39
N LEU A 134 -8.54 -11.36 -0.64
CA LEU A 134 -8.57 -10.94 0.77
C LEU A 134 -9.08 -9.50 0.94
N ASP A 135 -8.94 -8.65 -0.08
CA ASP A 135 -9.44 -7.29 -0.09
C ASP A 135 -10.25 -6.97 -1.37
N LEU A 136 -11.34 -7.72 -1.62
CA LEU A 136 -12.23 -7.48 -2.78
C LEU A 136 -12.89 -6.10 -2.80
N LYS A 137 -12.86 -5.37 -1.69
CA LYS A 137 -13.44 -4.01 -1.60
C LYS A 137 -12.39 -2.94 -1.92
N GLY A 138 -11.17 -3.05 -1.40
CA GLY A 138 -10.09 -2.07 -1.63
C GLY A 138 -9.25 -2.35 -2.88
N PHE A 139 -9.14 -3.61 -3.30
CA PHE A 139 -8.37 -3.99 -4.50
C PHE A 139 -8.86 -3.27 -5.77
N PRO A 140 -10.16 -3.29 -6.13
CA PRO A 140 -10.61 -2.67 -7.38
C PRO A 140 -10.33 -1.16 -7.42
N GLU A 141 -10.44 -0.46 -6.30
CA GLU A 141 -10.13 0.97 -6.21
C GLU A 141 -8.64 1.24 -6.43
N SER A 142 -7.77 0.41 -5.86
CA SER A 142 -6.32 0.51 -6.04
C SER A 142 -5.92 0.16 -7.48
N PHE A 143 -6.51 -0.90 -8.04
CA PHE A 143 -6.20 -1.42 -9.37
C PHE A 143 -6.56 -0.41 -10.47
N LYS A 144 -7.69 0.30 -10.35
CA LYS A 144 -8.10 1.39 -11.26
C LYS A 144 -7.10 2.55 -11.34
N MET A 145 -6.24 2.73 -10.35
CA MET A 145 -5.28 3.85 -10.34
C MET A 145 -4.23 3.70 -11.44
N TYR A 146 -3.84 2.46 -11.76
CA TYR A 146 -2.80 2.17 -12.74
C TYR A 146 -3.28 1.34 -13.94
N ASP A 147 -4.26 0.44 -13.78
CA ASP A 147 -4.75 -0.36 -14.91
C ASP A 147 -5.70 0.45 -15.82
N PRO A 148 -5.38 0.63 -17.12
CA PRO A 148 -6.18 1.45 -18.02
C PRO A 148 -7.58 0.88 -18.28
N LEU A 149 -7.72 -0.44 -18.29
CA LEU A 149 -8.99 -1.12 -18.55
C LEU A 149 -9.89 -1.04 -17.33
N ALA A 150 -9.37 -1.29 -16.13
CA ALA A 150 -10.12 -1.13 -14.88
C ALA A 150 -10.58 0.31 -14.67
N LYS A 151 -9.73 1.28 -15.03
CA LYS A 151 -10.08 2.71 -14.97
C LYS A 151 -11.29 3.06 -15.84
N ARG A 152 -11.43 2.43 -17.01
CA ARG A 152 -12.55 2.67 -17.94
C ARG A 152 -13.76 1.78 -17.62
N ILE A 153 -13.54 0.56 -17.15
CA ILE A 153 -14.55 -0.44 -16.88
C ILE A 153 -14.41 -0.89 -15.41
N PRO A 154 -15.08 -0.22 -14.45
CA PRO A 154 -14.91 -0.51 -13.04
C PRO A 154 -15.21 -1.95 -12.63
N ILE A 155 -16.13 -2.61 -13.34
CA ILE A 155 -16.50 -4.00 -13.08
C ILE A 155 -15.36 -4.98 -13.44
N TYR A 156 -14.50 -4.63 -14.40
CA TYR A 156 -13.33 -5.43 -14.73
C TYR A 156 -12.40 -5.56 -13.53
N GLY A 157 -12.17 -4.47 -12.77
CA GLY A 157 -11.34 -4.52 -11.58
C GLY A 157 -11.88 -5.43 -10.48
N TRP A 158 -13.20 -5.61 -10.38
CA TRP A 158 -13.82 -6.55 -9.44
C TRP A 158 -13.74 -7.99 -9.93
N MET A 159 -13.87 -8.23 -11.24
CA MET A 159 -13.74 -9.57 -11.83
C MET A 159 -12.29 -10.04 -11.93
N TYR A 160 -11.32 -9.13 -11.95
CA TYR A 160 -9.91 -9.43 -12.21
C TYR A 160 -9.31 -10.55 -11.33
N PRO A 161 -9.53 -10.58 -10.00
CA PRO A 161 -9.02 -11.68 -9.18
C PRO A 161 -9.55 -13.05 -9.63
N PHE A 162 -10.80 -13.13 -10.08
CA PHE A 162 -11.39 -14.37 -10.59
C PHE A 162 -10.81 -14.75 -11.96
N ILE A 163 -10.55 -13.77 -12.83
CA ILE A 163 -9.85 -14.00 -14.11
C ILE A 163 -8.48 -14.63 -13.83
N GLU A 164 -7.73 -14.09 -12.87
CA GLU A 164 -6.46 -14.67 -12.46
C GLU A 164 -6.61 -16.09 -11.88
N THR A 165 -7.62 -16.35 -11.05
CA THR A 165 -7.86 -17.73 -10.56
C THR A 165 -8.08 -18.69 -11.72
N VAL A 166 -8.92 -18.31 -12.69
CA VAL A 166 -9.22 -19.14 -13.86
C VAL A 166 -7.97 -19.39 -14.69
N LEU A 167 -7.16 -18.36 -14.97
CA LEU A 167 -5.88 -18.52 -15.67
C LEU A 167 -4.93 -19.43 -14.91
N GLY A 168 -4.81 -19.27 -13.59
CA GLY A 168 -4.00 -20.13 -12.74
C GLY A 168 -4.42 -21.59 -12.83
N LEU A 169 -5.73 -21.86 -12.76
CA LEU A 169 -6.27 -23.21 -12.92
C LEU A 169 -6.05 -23.76 -14.34
N MET A 170 -6.19 -22.94 -15.38
CA MET A 170 -5.92 -23.36 -16.76
C MET A 170 -4.47 -23.84 -16.93
N PHE A 171 -3.51 -23.11 -16.36
CA PHE A 171 -2.10 -23.52 -16.40
C PHE A 171 -1.86 -24.80 -15.58
N LEU A 172 -2.31 -24.85 -14.32
CA LEU A 172 -2.08 -26.02 -13.45
C LEU A 172 -2.75 -27.30 -13.95
N MET A 173 -3.94 -27.20 -14.56
CA MET A 173 -4.66 -28.35 -15.12
C MET A 173 -4.29 -28.65 -16.58
N ARG A 174 -3.38 -27.88 -17.18
CA ARG A 174 -3.04 -27.96 -18.61
C ARG A 174 -4.27 -27.83 -19.53
N PHE A 175 -5.26 -27.04 -19.10
CA PHE A 175 -6.51 -26.87 -19.82
C PHE A 175 -6.45 -25.65 -20.74
N LYS A 176 -6.51 -25.89 -22.07
CA LYS A 176 -6.53 -24.83 -23.10
C LYS A 176 -5.39 -23.80 -22.91
N VAL A 177 -4.18 -24.31 -22.73
CA VAL A 177 -2.96 -23.52 -22.43
C VAL A 177 -2.75 -22.37 -23.41
N ASP A 178 -2.84 -22.61 -24.73
CA ASP A 178 -2.61 -21.56 -25.74
C ASP A 178 -3.55 -20.36 -25.58
N ILE A 179 -4.82 -20.63 -25.23
CA ILE A 179 -5.82 -19.59 -24.98
C ILE A 179 -5.44 -18.83 -23.70
N ALA A 180 -5.04 -19.53 -22.65
CA ALA A 180 -4.59 -18.91 -21.40
C ALA A 180 -3.37 -18.00 -21.62
N LEU A 181 -2.37 -18.45 -22.38
CA LEU A 181 -1.17 -17.67 -22.72
C LEU A 181 -1.53 -16.37 -23.45
N VAL A 182 -2.42 -16.43 -24.46
CA VAL A 182 -2.87 -15.23 -25.19
C VAL A 182 -3.63 -14.28 -24.29
N ILE A 183 -4.55 -14.77 -23.45
CA ILE A 183 -5.28 -13.94 -22.49
C ILE A 183 -4.31 -13.29 -21.50
N THR A 184 -3.35 -14.05 -20.96
CA THR A 184 -2.29 -13.54 -20.08
C THR A 184 -1.54 -12.39 -20.73
N LEU A 185 -1.13 -12.51 -22.00
CA LEU A 185 -0.43 -11.43 -22.70
C LEU A 185 -1.29 -10.17 -22.87
N ILE A 186 -2.57 -10.33 -23.21
CA ILE A 186 -3.48 -9.20 -23.38
C ILE A 186 -3.69 -8.49 -22.04
N VAL A 187 -4.05 -9.25 -21.01
CA VAL A 187 -4.35 -8.73 -19.66
C VAL A 187 -3.14 -8.04 -19.08
N LEU A 188 -1.99 -8.74 -19.00
CA LEU A 188 -0.76 -8.19 -18.43
C LEU A 188 -0.18 -7.08 -19.30
N GLY A 189 -0.32 -7.14 -20.63
CA GLY A 189 0.12 -6.07 -21.53
C GLY A 189 -0.60 -4.76 -21.25
N ILE A 190 -1.93 -4.79 -21.10
CA ILE A 190 -2.73 -3.62 -20.75
C ILE A 190 -2.31 -3.06 -19.38
N THR A 191 -2.18 -3.92 -18.37
CA THR A 191 -1.75 -3.51 -17.02
C THR A 191 -0.34 -2.92 -17.05
N THR A 192 0.58 -3.53 -17.78
CA THR A 192 1.99 -3.10 -17.91
C THR A 192 2.10 -1.72 -18.54
N ILE A 193 1.33 -1.43 -19.60
CA ILE A 193 1.28 -0.08 -20.19
C ILE A 193 0.82 0.95 -19.15
N GLY A 194 -0.17 0.61 -18.34
CA GLY A 194 -0.69 1.46 -17.28
C GLY A 194 0.31 1.72 -16.16
N VAL A 195 0.97 0.68 -15.67
CA VAL A 195 2.04 0.74 -14.66
C VAL A 195 3.21 1.56 -15.17
N LEU A 196 3.68 1.31 -16.40
CA LEU A 196 4.77 2.05 -17.03
C LEU A 196 4.43 3.54 -17.16
N LYS A 197 3.21 3.87 -17.60
CA LYS A 197 2.71 5.25 -17.62
C LYS A 197 2.74 5.86 -16.22
N THR A 198 2.29 5.12 -15.21
CA THR A 198 2.22 5.62 -13.83
C THR A 198 3.62 5.92 -13.26
N LEU A 199 4.61 5.07 -13.55
CA LEU A 199 6.01 5.27 -13.18
C LEU A 199 6.65 6.46 -13.91
N LEU A 200 6.43 6.57 -15.23
CA LEU A 200 7.00 7.63 -16.06
C LEU A 200 6.47 9.02 -15.69
N TYR A 201 5.18 9.13 -15.36
CA TYR A 201 4.58 10.43 -15.10
C TYR A 201 4.83 10.96 -13.68
N LYS A 202 5.50 10.21 -12.78
CA LYS A 202 5.78 10.56 -11.37
C LYS A 202 4.69 11.45 -10.73
N LYS A 203 3.43 11.16 -11.02
CA LYS A 203 2.33 11.98 -10.49
C LYS A 203 2.22 11.60 -9.03
N HIS A 204 2.68 12.49 -8.16
CA HIS A 204 2.37 12.46 -6.74
C HIS A 204 0.86 12.57 -6.59
N ILE A 205 0.18 11.42 -6.53
CA ILE A 205 -1.25 11.35 -6.26
C ILE A 205 -1.39 11.40 -4.74
N ARG A 206 -2.19 12.36 -4.29
CA ARG A 206 -2.57 12.57 -2.89
C ARG A 206 -3.17 11.27 -2.33
N CYS A 207 -2.64 10.85 -1.19
CA CYS A 207 -3.11 9.71 -0.42
C CYS A 207 -4.63 9.77 -0.19
N ALA A 208 -5.34 8.79 -0.71
CA ALA A 208 -6.64 8.39 -0.21
C ALA A 208 -6.48 7.04 0.48
N CYS A 209 -6.78 7.05 1.77
CA CYS A 209 -7.01 5.95 2.71
C CYS A 209 -7.10 4.54 2.08
N LEU A 210 -5.96 3.85 2.00
CA LEU A 210 -5.94 2.41 1.76
C LEU A 210 -6.17 1.69 3.10
N GLY A 211 -7.18 0.83 3.12
CA GLY A 211 -7.42 -0.15 4.17
C GLY A 211 -6.14 -0.93 4.51
N THR A 212 -5.71 -0.73 5.75
CA THR A 212 -5.05 -1.57 6.76
C THR A 212 -4.48 -2.98 6.50
N ALA A 213 -4.26 -3.50 5.30
CA ALA A 213 -3.61 -4.82 5.17
C ALA A 213 -2.13 -4.73 4.78
N LEU A 214 -1.77 -4.15 3.62
CA LEU A 214 -0.41 -4.16 3.09
C LEU A 214 -0.16 -2.92 2.22
N LYS A 215 0.62 -1.95 2.72
CA LYS A 215 1.10 -0.80 1.93
C LYS A 215 2.39 -1.16 1.22
N LEU A 216 2.30 -1.87 0.11
CA LEU A 216 3.43 -2.15 -0.77
C LEU A 216 3.53 -1.05 -1.84
N PRO A 217 4.74 -0.59 -2.22
CA PRO A 217 4.94 0.22 -3.41
C PRO A 217 4.81 -0.71 -4.63
N MET A 218 3.58 -1.12 -4.91
CA MET A 218 3.27 -2.18 -5.88
C MET A 218 3.84 -1.89 -7.28
N THR A 219 3.98 -0.61 -7.65
CA THR A 219 4.23 -0.20 -9.03
C THR A 219 5.55 -0.73 -9.63
N GLU A 220 6.68 -0.72 -8.89
CA GLU A 220 7.97 -1.22 -9.41
C GLU A 220 7.98 -2.77 -9.46
N ALA A 221 7.41 -3.42 -8.46
CA ALA A 221 7.44 -4.87 -8.35
C ALA A 221 6.45 -5.57 -9.30
N THR A 222 5.25 -5.01 -9.45
CA THR A 222 4.26 -5.48 -10.44
C THR A 222 4.78 -5.38 -11.87
N LEU A 223 5.63 -4.38 -12.18
CA LEU A 223 6.27 -4.30 -13.50
C LEU A 223 7.19 -5.49 -13.77
N ILE A 224 8.01 -5.86 -12.78
CA ILE A 224 8.94 -7.00 -12.88
C ILE A 224 8.16 -8.30 -13.01
N GLU A 225 7.17 -8.52 -12.15
CA GLU A 225 6.28 -9.68 -12.17
C GLU A 225 5.59 -9.85 -13.53
N ASN A 226 4.92 -8.81 -14.02
CA ASN A 226 4.22 -8.86 -15.30
C ASN A 226 5.20 -9.14 -16.45
N THR A 227 6.38 -8.53 -16.42
CA THR A 227 7.40 -8.73 -17.45
C THR A 227 7.85 -10.19 -17.49
N ILE A 228 8.13 -10.79 -16.33
CA ILE A 228 8.53 -12.18 -16.21
C ILE A 228 7.43 -13.11 -16.78
N MET A 229 6.17 -12.89 -16.39
CA MET A 229 5.02 -13.68 -16.86
C MET A 229 4.78 -13.52 -18.37
N MET A 230 4.92 -12.30 -18.90
CA MET A 230 4.78 -12.03 -20.34
C MET A 230 5.91 -12.69 -21.14
N VAL A 231 7.15 -12.63 -20.67
CA VAL A 231 8.30 -13.29 -21.32
C VAL A 231 8.09 -14.79 -21.38
N MET A 232 7.72 -15.44 -20.27
CA MET A 232 7.38 -16.87 -20.26
C MET A 232 6.26 -17.18 -21.25
N SER A 233 5.20 -16.37 -21.26
CA SER A 233 4.08 -16.56 -22.18
C SER A 233 4.49 -16.48 -23.66
N ILE A 234 5.37 -15.53 -24.01
CA ILE A 234 5.88 -15.37 -25.37
C ILE A 234 6.79 -16.55 -25.75
N LEU A 235 7.73 -16.94 -24.88
CA LEU A 235 8.63 -18.06 -25.14
C LEU A 235 7.86 -19.36 -25.41
N MET A 236 6.81 -19.59 -24.64
CA MET A 236 5.91 -20.73 -24.78
C MET A 236 5.10 -20.68 -26.08
N LEU A 237 4.49 -19.53 -26.42
CA LEU A 237 3.72 -19.39 -27.65
C LEU A 237 4.57 -19.50 -28.93
N LEU A 238 5.86 -19.15 -28.84
CA LEU A 238 6.80 -19.27 -29.95
C LEU A 238 7.51 -20.62 -29.99
N ASN A 239 7.19 -21.54 -29.08
CA ASN A 239 7.86 -22.84 -28.93
C ASN A 239 9.40 -22.73 -28.88
N ILE A 240 9.92 -21.68 -28.22
CA ILE A 240 11.37 -21.45 -28.08
C ILE A 240 11.95 -22.31 -26.94
N VAL A 241 11.09 -22.82 -26.06
CA VAL A 241 11.42 -23.59 -24.86
C VAL A 241 10.53 -24.82 -24.77
#